data_AF-A0A9X2XZP5-F1
#
_entry.id   AF-A0A9X2XZP5-F1
#
_cell.length_a   1.000
_cell.length_b   1.000
_cell.length_c   1.000
_cell.angle_alpha   90.00
_cell.angle_beta   90.00
_cell.angle_gamma   90.00
#
_symmetry.space_group_name_H-M   'P 1'
#
loop_
_entity.id
_entity.type
_entity.pdbx_description
1 polymer ?
#
loop_
_entity_poly.entity_id
_entity_poly.type
_entity_poly.pdbx_seq_one_letter_code
_entity_poly.pdbx_strand_id
1 'polypeptide(L)'
;MPQSKKRHVHHQYQKPSTSIPARQAIKGRIIWALLIGVFGLLIGAFASESGYAAMIIGALAGSLLGYFIGKNMEEEARKDK
;
A
#
# COMPACT_ATOMS: atom_id res chain seq x y z
N MET A 1 -24.61 23.02 49.87
CA MET A 1 -24.22 22.49 48.55
C MET A 1 -22.84 21.86 48.65
N PRO A 2 -22.69 20.53 48.72
CA PRO A 2 -21.37 19.92 48.79
C PRO A 2 -20.82 19.69 47.37
N GLN A 3 -19.87 20.56 47.03
CA GLN A 3 -18.62 20.29 46.31
C GLN A 3 -18.61 19.05 45.39
N SER A 4 -18.71 19.33 44.09
CA SER A 4 -18.34 18.45 42.97
C SER A 4 -16.95 17.84 43.21
N LYS A 5 -16.94 16.59 43.71
CA LYS A 5 -15.71 15.78 43.79
C LYS A 5 -15.28 15.45 42.36
N LYS A 6 -14.34 16.26 41.87
CA LYS A 6 -13.22 15.91 40.99
C LYS A 6 -13.36 14.53 40.35
N ARG A 7 -14.02 14.48 39.19
CA ARG A 7 -13.84 13.36 38.26
C ARG A 7 -12.46 13.52 37.62
N HIS A 8 -11.43 12.98 38.26
CA HIS A 8 -10.17 12.66 37.59
C HIS A 8 -10.42 11.44 36.70
N VAL A 9 -11.25 11.61 35.67
CA VAL A 9 -11.30 10.65 34.59
C VAL A 9 -10.17 11.01 33.66
N HIS A 10 -8.96 10.59 34.04
CA HIS A 10 -7.91 10.37 33.07
C HIS A 10 -8.39 9.24 32.17
N HIS A 11 -9.18 9.57 31.16
CA HIS A 11 -9.26 8.76 29.96
C HIS A 11 -7.84 8.76 29.38
N GLN A 12 -7.00 7.83 29.85
CA GLN A 12 -5.84 7.43 29.09
C GLN A 12 -6.40 7.00 27.74
N TYR A 13 -6.18 7.84 26.73
CA TYR A 13 -6.38 7.46 25.35
C TYR A 13 -5.40 6.32 25.08
N GLN A 14 -5.82 5.09 25.38
CA GLN A 14 -5.16 3.91 24.89
C GLN A 14 -5.36 3.97 23.39
N LYS A 15 -4.28 4.31 22.65
CA LYS A 15 -4.25 4.09 21.21
C LYS A 15 -4.75 2.67 21.00
N PRO A 16 -5.83 2.47 20.21
CA PRO A 16 -6.30 1.12 19.95
C PRO A 16 -5.11 0.31 19.45
N SER A 17 -4.83 -0.81 20.14
CA SER A 17 -3.78 -1.76 19.81
C SER A 17 -4.01 -2.48 18.48
N THR A 18 -4.93 -1.97 17.65
CA THR A 18 -5.09 -2.27 16.24
C THR A 18 -3.91 -1.74 15.41
N SER A 19 -2.68 -1.85 15.93
CA SER A 19 -1.53 -2.05 15.06
C SER A 19 -1.76 -3.41 14.42
N ILE A 20 -2.31 -3.40 13.20
CA ILE A 20 -2.37 -4.59 12.35
C ILE A 20 -0.98 -5.24 12.44
N PRO A 21 -0.88 -6.52 12.84
CA PRO A 21 0.42 -7.19 12.96
C PRO A 21 1.20 -6.93 11.69
N ALA A 22 2.49 -6.56 11.78
CA ALA A 22 3.30 -6.25 10.60
C ALA A 22 3.30 -7.38 9.54
N ARG A 23 2.95 -8.61 9.95
CA ARG A 23 2.75 -9.77 9.10
C ARG A 23 1.46 -9.74 8.25
N GLN A 24 0.41 -9.05 8.72
CA GLN A 24 -0.85 -8.81 8.02
C GLN A 24 -0.88 -7.50 7.24
N ALA A 25 0.11 -6.62 7.42
CA ALA A 25 0.23 -5.41 6.62
C ALA A 25 0.62 -5.80 5.19
N ILE A 26 -0.31 -5.59 4.24
CA ILE A 26 0.01 -5.69 2.82
C ILE A 26 1.02 -4.59 2.53
N LYS A 27 2.18 -5.00 2.01
CA LYS A 27 3.27 -4.11 1.68
C LYS A 27 2.84 -3.24 0.50
N GLY A 28 2.88 -1.92 0.65
CA GLY A 28 2.53 -0.95 -0.40
C GLY A 28 3.24 -1.21 -1.72
N ARG A 29 4.45 -1.78 -1.69
CA ARG A 29 5.16 -2.20 -2.92
C ARG A 29 4.44 -3.28 -3.72
N ILE A 30 3.72 -4.18 -3.04
CA ILE A 30 2.93 -5.23 -3.68
C ILE A 30 1.70 -4.62 -4.34
N ILE A 31 1.08 -3.63 -3.68
CA ILE A 31 -0.07 -2.90 -4.22
C ILE A 31 0.34 -2.14 -5.48
N TRP A 32 1.47 -1.43 -5.45
CA TRP A 32 2.01 -0.73 -6.61
C TRP A 32 2.40 -1.67 -7.75
N ALA A 33 3.08 -2.78 -7.45
CA ALA A 33 3.39 -3.80 -8.45
C ALA A 33 2.12 -4.34 -9.13
N LEU A 34 1.06 -4.62 -8.36
CA LEU A 34 -0.21 -5.10 -8.89
C LEU A 34 -0.92 -4.04 -9.73
N LEU A 35 -0.99 -2.78 -9.26
CA LEU A 35 -1.63 -1.70 -9.98
C LEU A 35 -0.97 -1.46 -11.34
N ILE A 36 0.36 -1.31 -11.37
CA ILE A 36 1.08 -1.08 -12.62
C ILE A 36 1.05 -2.33 -13.50
N GLY A 37 1.15 -3.53 -12.92
CA GLY A 37 1.02 -4.78 -13.66
C GLY A 37 -0.32 -4.92 -14.37
N VAL A 38 -1.44 -4.72 -13.65
CA VAL A 38 -2.79 -4.77 -14.22
C VAL A 38 -2.99 -3.67 -15.25
N PHE A 39 -2.49 -2.46 -14.99
CA PHE A 39 -2.58 -1.34 -15.93
C PHE A 39 -1.78 -1.60 -17.22
N GLY A 40 -0.57 -2.14 -17.11
CA GLY A 40 0.24 -2.55 -18.26
C GLY A 40 -0.40 -3.69 -19.06
N LEU A 41 -1.09 -4.61 -18.38
CA LEU A 41 -1.83 -5.70 -19.01
C LEU A 41 -3.06 -5.16 -19.77
N LEU A 42 -3.79 -4.20 -19.20
CA LEU A 42 -4.88 -3.48 -19.87
C LEU A 42 -4.38 -2.73 -21.10
N ILE A 43 -3.31 -1.92 -20.96
CA ILE A 43 -2.70 -1.22 -22.10
C ILE A 43 -2.30 -2.22 -23.17
N GLY A 44 -1.62 -3.30 -22.79
CA GLY A 44 -1.22 -4.35 -23.71
C GLY A 44 -2.41 -4.99 -24.42
N ALA A 45 -3.51 -5.26 -23.72
CA ALA A 45 -4.70 -5.87 -24.31
C ALA A 45 -5.39 -4.96 -25.33
N PHE A 46 -5.43 -3.65 -25.07
CA PHE A 46 -5.98 -2.67 -26.01
C PHE A 46 -5.01 -2.31 -27.14
N ALA A 47 -3.69 -2.39 -26.90
CA ALA A 47 -2.66 -2.12 -27.89
C ALA A 47 -2.33 -3.36 -28.75
N SER A 48 -2.68 -4.57 -28.31
CA SER A 48 -2.36 -5.80 -29.03
C SER A 48 -3.36 -6.05 -30.17
N GLU A 49 -3.22 -5.32 -31.26
CA GLU A 49 -3.51 -5.87 -32.59
C GLU A 49 -2.41 -6.87 -33.02
N SER A 50 -1.26 -6.86 -32.32
CA SER A 50 -0.02 -7.55 -32.67
C SER A 50 0.52 -8.45 -31.54
N GLY A 51 -0.16 -9.58 -31.29
CA GLY A 51 0.43 -10.75 -30.63
C GLY A 51 0.57 -10.70 -29.09
N TYR A 52 0.07 -11.76 -28.45
CA TYR A 52 0.08 -11.97 -26.99
C TYR A 52 1.46 -11.84 -26.32
N ALA A 53 2.56 -12.04 -27.06
CA ALA A 53 3.92 -11.91 -26.55
C ALA A 53 4.25 -10.49 -26.06
N ALA A 54 3.84 -9.45 -26.81
CA ALA A 54 4.07 -8.05 -26.41
C ALA A 54 3.31 -7.69 -25.13
N MET A 55 2.11 -8.25 -24.96
CA MET A 55 1.28 -8.07 -23.77
C MET A 55 1.96 -8.63 -22.51
N ILE A 56 2.49 -9.85 -22.61
CA ILE A 56 3.17 -10.52 -21.49
C ILE A 56 4.44 -9.76 -21.10
N ILE A 57 5.23 -9.30 -22.09
CA ILE A 57 6.44 -8.52 -21.84
C ILE A 57 6.10 -7.19 -21.18
N GLY A 58 5.08 -6.47 -21.67
CA GLY A 58 4.62 -5.22 -21.07
C GLY A 58 4.13 -5.38 -19.64
N ALA A 59 3.37 -6.44 -19.35
CA ALA A 59 2.90 -6.76 -18.01
C ALA A 59 4.06 -7.08 -17.04
N LEU A 60 5.04 -7.87 -17.49
CA LEU A 60 6.23 -8.20 -16.70
C LEU A 60 7.08 -6.95 -16.42
N ALA A 61 7.34 -6.14 -17.43
CA ALA A 61 8.12 -4.91 -17.31
C ALA A 61 7.42 -3.89 -16.37
N GLY A 62 6.12 -3.69 -16.54
CA GLY A 62 5.30 -2.83 -15.69
C GLY A 62 5.26 -3.28 -14.23
N SER A 63 5.08 -4.59 -13.99
CA SER A 63 5.08 -5.16 -12.64
C SER A 63 6.43 -5.00 -11.93
N LEU A 64 7.54 -5.24 -12.65
CA LEU A 64 8.89 -5.01 -12.14
C LEU A 64 9.11 -3.54 -11.77
N LEU A 65 8.78 -2.61 -12.67
CA LEU A 65 8.87 -1.16 -12.41
C LEU A 65 8.03 -0.74 -11.20
N GLY A 66 6.78 -1.21 -11.12
CA GLY A 66 5.89 -0.92 -9.99
C GLY A 66 6.39 -1.46 -8.66
N TYR A 67 7.06 -2.62 -8.66
CA TYR A 67 7.70 -3.16 -7.46
C TYR A 67 8.83 -2.25 -6.96
N PHE A 68 9.69 -1.76 -7.85
CA PHE A 68 10.79 -0.87 -7.47
C PHE A 68 10.30 0.49 -6.98
N ILE A 69 9.34 1.10 -7.69
CA ILE A 69 8.72 2.37 -7.27
C ILE A 69 8.09 2.22 -5.89
N GLY A 70 7.27 1.19 -5.70
CA GLY A 70 6.61 0.96 -4.42
C GLY A 70 7.58 0.61 -3.28
N LYS A 71 8.74 0.00 -3.58
CA LYS A 71 9.81 -0.23 -2.61
C LYS A 71 10.43 1.10 -2.15
N ASN A 72 10.72 2.02 -3.06
CA ASN A 72 11.26 3.34 -2.71
C ASN A 72 10.26 4.14 -1.86
N MET A 73 8.98 4.13 -2.22
CA MET A 73 7.93 4.79 -1.44
C MET A 73 7.79 4.21 -0.02
N GLU A 74 7.94 2.89 0.14
CA GLU A 74 7.97 2.26 1.48
C GLU A 74 9.19 2.70 2.30
N GLU A 75 10.34 2.89 1.66
CA GLU A 75 11.55 3.36 2.35
C GLU A 75 11.45 4.83 2.77
N GLU A 76 10.85 5.68 1.95
CA GLU A 76 10.54 7.08 2.28
C GLU A 76 9.53 7.17 3.43
N ALA A 77 8.39 6.46 3.33
CA ALA A 77 7.37 6.45 4.38
C ALA A 77 7.88 5.91 5.73
N ARG A 78 8.96 5.11 5.72
CA ARG A 78 9.62 4.63 6.95
C ARG A 78 10.58 5.67 7.54
N LYS A 79 11.13 6.58 6.73
CA LYS A 79 12.02 7.66 7.19
C LYS A 79 11.24 8.84 7.78
N ASP A 80 10.01 9.05 7.34
CA ASP A 80 9.13 10.15 7.81
C ASP A 80 8.35 9.81 9.11
N LYS A 81 8.56 8.63 9.69
CA LYS A 81 8.01 8.20 10.98
C LYS A 81 9.04 8.28 12.10
#